data_AF-A0A7C5TE73-F1
#
_entry.id   AF-A0A7C5TE73-F1
#
_cell.length_a   1.000
_cell.length_b   1.000
_cell.length_c   1.000
_cell.angle_alpha   90.00
_cell.angle_beta   90.00
_cell.angle_gamma   90.00
#
_symmetry.space_group_name_H-M   'P 1'
#
loop_
_entity.id
_entity.type
_entity.pdbx_description
1 polymer ?
#
loop_
_entity_poly.entity_id
_entity_poly.type
_entity_poly.pdbx_seq_one_letter_code
_entity_poly.pdbx_strand_id
1 'polypeptide(L)'
;MGLVYGKALAYAARARPVGGLYGIFGMVAFTTAVWAYVNFPATIGGEIRRDRVTALLGVVGMFVLGGLFLSIFVVSFIHAFGLRFYIGASYMSVNGIDDGYIIINPGADLALLHTPIAIALAYSSILWYIAPVTGVVIQVSRYLLAFSMDRVLPNFLSYVHPRTHSPIAAHILDLAVTIALIYILVLTPFSSTFLYAIYLDALILLVFTFIASTALALAMYVRGVTKLHVNKSMLITLSVTYLAFLSIFAYYWVTQPQYYLSITGNPIQLLGESSIVFITGLLIFAIAKYIRGRQGIPLNLVYNEIPPE
;
A
#
# COMPACT_ATOMS: atom_id res chain seq x y z
N MET A 1 -34.59 2.10 1.48
CA MET A 1 -34.08 1.13 2.48
C MET A 1 -34.54 -0.33 2.29
N GLY A 2 -35.84 -0.64 2.20
CA GLY A 2 -36.34 -2.00 2.50
C GLY A 2 -35.82 -3.19 1.67
N LEU A 3 -35.72 -3.07 0.34
CA LEU A 3 -35.47 -4.26 -0.50
C LEU A 3 -34.02 -4.75 -0.43
N VAL A 4 -33.04 -3.85 -0.60
CA VAL A 4 -31.60 -4.19 -0.58
C VAL A 4 -31.15 -4.53 0.84
N TYR A 5 -31.57 -3.74 1.83
CA TYR A 5 -31.29 -4.01 3.23
C TYR A 5 -31.88 -5.36 3.68
N GLY A 6 -33.13 -5.64 3.30
CA GLY A 6 -33.79 -6.92 3.59
C GLY A 6 -33.11 -8.10 2.89
N LYS A 7 -32.70 -7.95 1.63
CA LYS A 7 -31.92 -8.97 0.90
C LYS A 7 -30.60 -9.26 1.63
N ALA A 8 -29.83 -8.22 1.99
CA ALA A 8 -28.58 -8.40 2.73
C ALA A 8 -28.81 -9.16 4.04
N LEU A 9 -29.81 -8.77 4.83
CA LEU A 9 -30.12 -9.49 6.08
C LEU A 9 -30.51 -10.97 5.87
N ALA A 10 -31.18 -11.30 4.76
CA ALA A 10 -31.51 -12.68 4.42
C ALA A 10 -30.26 -13.49 3.99
N TYR A 11 -29.38 -12.88 3.20
CA TYR A 11 -28.12 -13.51 2.78
C TYR A 11 -27.09 -13.63 3.91
N ALA A 12 -27.20 -12.81 4.95
CA ALA A 12 -26.33 -12.89 6.13
C ALA A 12 -26.38 -14.27 6.81
N ALA A 13 -27.51 -14.98 6.75
CA ALA A 13 -27.64 -16.33 7.30
C ALA A 13 -26.92 -17.41 6.45
N ARG A 14 -26.62 -17.09 5.18
CA ARG A 14 -25.86 -17.98 4.28
C ARG A 14 -24.36 -17.72 4.35
N ALA A 15 -23.96 -16.57 4.88
CA ALA A 15 -22.57 -16.24 5.12
C ALA A 15 -22.02 -17.01 6.32
N ARG A 16 -20.78 -17.50 6.19
CA ARG A 16 -20.02 -18.08 7.29
C ARG A 16 -18.86 -17.12 7.60
N PRO A 17 -19.06 -16.11 8.47
CA PRO A 17 -18.01 -15.16 8.79
C PRO A 17 -16.82 -15.90 9.43
N VAL A 18 -15.62 -15.57 8.98
CA VAL A 18 -14.38 -16.15 9.51
C VAL A 18 -14.09 -15.51 10.87
N GLY A 19 -14.35 -16.25 11.94
CA GLY A 19 -14.11 -15.82 13.32
C GLY A 19 -12.76 -16.27 13.88
N GLY A 20 -12.45 -15.81 15.09
CA GLY A 20 -11.26 -16.22 15.86
C GLY A 20 -9.98 -15.46 15.50
N LEU A 21 -8.84 -15.99 15.96
CA LEU A 21 -7.51 -15.39 15.71
C LEU A 21 -7.25 -15.13 14.21
N TYR A 22 -7.78 -15.99 13.33
CA TYR A 22 -7.63 -15.87 11.88
C TYR A 22 -8.35 -14.66 11.29
N GLY A 23 -9.59 -14.37 11.74
CA GLY A 23 -10.30 -13.15 11.33
C GLY A 23 -9.60 -11.89 11.85
N ILE A 24 -9.02 -11.96 13.05
CA ILE A 24 -8.26 -10.86 13.65
C ILE A 24 -6.98 -10.58 12.85
N PHE A 25 -6.15 -11.59 12.58
CA PHE A 25 -4.93 -11.43 11.80
C PHE A 25 -5.22 -11.06 10.33
N GLY A 26 -6.31 -11.58 9.76
CA GLY A 26 -6.78 -11.22 8.43
C GLY A 26 -7.21 -9.75 8.32
N MET A 27 -7.84 -9.19 9.35
CA MET A 27 -8.23 -7.76 9.38
C MET A 27 -7.04 -6.82 9.66
N VAL A 28 -6.01 -7.29 10.36
CA VAL A 28 -4.77 -6.53 10.54
C VAL A 28 -4.08 -6.25 9.20
N ALA A 29 -4.26 -7.11 8.18
CA ALA A 29 -3.85 -6.82 6.80
C ALA A 29 -4.45 -5.54 6.26
N PHE A 30 -5.76 -5.39 6.50
CA PHE A 30 -6.57 -4.30 5.98
C PHE A 30 -6.20 -2.99 6.65
N THR A 31 -5.97 -3.03 7.97
CA THR A 31 -5.48 -1.84 8.66
C THR A 31 -4.09 -1.46 8.18
N THR A 32 -3.19 -2.42 7.94
CA THR A 32 -1.85 -2.13 7.39
C THR A 32 -1.90 -1.46 6.01
N ALA A 33 -2.88 -1.80 5.18
CA ALA A 33 -3.16 -1.13 3.90
C ALA A 33 -3.56 0.33 4.07
N VAL A 34 -4.44 0.62 5.03
CA VAL A 34 -4.82 1.99 5.39
C VAL A 34 -3.61 2.77 5.92
N TRP A 35 -2.68 2.07 6.58
CA TRP A 35 -1.45 2.64 7.12
C TRP A 35 -0.27 2.70 6.14
N ALA A 36 -0.42 2.22 4.89
CA ALA A 36 0.65 2.30 3.89
C ALA A 36 1.08 3.76 3.62
N TYR A 37 0.16 4.70 3.78
CA TYR A 37 0.41 6.15 3.68
C TYR A 37 1.30 6.70 4.80
N VAL A 38 1.66 5.91 5.82
CA VAL A 38 2.63 6.32 6.84
C VAL A 38 4.05 6.42 6.26
N ASN A 39 4.32 5.87 5.07
CA ASN A 39 5.57 6.14 4.37
C ASN A 39 5.60 7.57 3.78
N PHE A 40 4.44 8.21 3.61
CA PHE A 40 4.32 9.53 2.98
C PHE A 40 5.11 10.62 3.73
N PRO A 41 5.03 10.75 5.08
CA PRO A 41 5.92 11.64 5.83
C PRO A 41 7.41 11.37 5.61
N ALA A 42 7.83 10.12 5.41
CA ALA A 42 9.23 9.78 5.15
C ALA A 42 9.69 10.29 3.78
N THR A 43 8.82 10.27 2.76
CA THR A 43 9.11 10.84 1.43
C THR A 43 9.24 12.36 1.41
N ILE A 44 8.64 13.03 2.40
CA ILE A 44 8.66 14.49 2.57
C ILE A 44 9.66 14.88 3.68
N GLY A 45 10.35 13.92 4.29
CA GLY A 45 11.22 14.12 5.45
C GLY A 45 12.27 15.23 5.26
N GLY A 46 12.83 15.37 4.05
CA GLY A 46 13.79 16.44 3.72
C GLY A 46 13.19 17.85 3.61
N GLU A 47 11.86 17.98 3.51
CA GLU A 47 11.13 19.26 3.45
C GLU A 47 10.56 19.66 4.82
N ILE A 48 10.57 18.73 5.79
CA ILE A 48 10.12 18.99 7.16
C ILE A 48 11.19 19.84 7.85
N ARG A 49 10.99 21.16 7.88
CA ARG A 49 11.84 22.12 8.61
C ARG A 49 11.77 22.01 10.14
N ARG A 50 11.20 20.94 10.68
CA ARG A 50 11.00 20.74 12.14
C ARG A 50 11.98 19.71 12.68
N ASP A 51 12.21 19.80 13.97
CA ASP A 51 13.06 18.88 14.71
C ASP A 51 12.58 17.42 14.61
N ARG A 52 13.53 16.50 14.74
CA ARG A 52 13.32 15.04 14.65
C ARG A 52 12.17 14.55 15.54
N VAL A 53 11.97 15.19 16.70
CA VAL A 53 10.90 14.84 17.64
C VAL A 53 9.53 15.15 17.05
N THR A 54 9.34 16.30 16.40
CA THR A 54 8.06 16.63 15.76
C THR A 54 7.74 15.67 14.60
N ALA A 55 8.75 15.25 13.83
CA ALA A 55 8.55 14.26 12.77
C ALA A 55 8.09 12.89 13.33
N LEU A 56 8.74 12.43 14.41
CA LEU A 56 8.36 11.20 15.10
C LEU A 56 6.96 11.29 15.74
N LEU A 57 6.65 12.40 16.41
CA LEU A 57 5.32 12.66 16.95
C LEU A 57 4.26 12.74 15.85
N GLY A 58 4.61 13.23 14.66
CA GLY A 58 3.74 13.22 13.49
C GLY A 58 3.40 11.80 13.04
N VAL A 59 4.40 10.92 12.92
CA VAL A 59 4.19 9.51 12.56
C VAL A 59 3.37 8.78 13.62
N VAL A 60 3.73 8.91 14.89
CA VAL A 60 2.99 8.26 16.00
C VAL A 60 1.58 8.85 16.12
N GLY A 61 1.43 10.16 16.00
CA GLY A 61 0.15 10.85 16.04
C GLY A 61 -0.77 10.42 14.91
N MET A 62 -0.24 10.25 13.69
CA MET A 62 -0.99 9.67 12.58
C MET A 62 -1.49 8.26 12.92
N PHE A 63 -0.63 7.39 13.45
CA PHE A 63 -1.03 6.03 13.86
C PHE A 63 -2.14 6.02 14.92
N VAL A 64 -1.99 6.81 15.98
CA VAL A 64 -2.95 6.82 17.09
C VAL A 64 -4.26 7.47 16.66
N LEU A 65 -4.21 8.66 16.09
CA LEU A 65 -5.43 9.40 15.70
C LEU A 65 -6.12 8.74 14.52
N GLY A 66 -5.39 8.32 13.50
CA GLY A 66 -5.97 7.62 12.35
C GLY A 66 -6.62 6.30 12.76
N GLY A 67 -6.04 5.57 13.72
CA GLY A 67 -6.57 4.30 14.22
C GLY A 67 -7.82 4.52 15.05
N LEU A 68 -7.81 5.56 15.88
CA LEU A 68 -8.98 6.00 16.62
C LEU A 68 -10.12 6.40 15.67
N PHE A 69 -9.86 7.27 14.69
CA PHE A 69 -10.87 7.71 13.73
C PHE A 69 -11.40 6.57 12.86
N LEU A 70 -10.53 5.66 12.40
CA LEU A 70 -10.94 4.46 11.67
C LEU A 70 -11.81 3.54 12.54
N SER A 71 -11.47 3.38 13.82
CA SER A 71 -12.26 2.56 14.75
C SER A 71 -13.63 3.18 15.02
N ILE A 72 -13.68 4.50 15.27
CA ILE A 72 -14.94 5.25 15.43
C ILE A 72 -15.78 5.13 14.17
N PHE A 73 -15.17 5.27 12.99
CA PHE A 73 -15.84 5.09 11.71
C PHE A 73 -16.48 3.70 11.62
N VAL A 74 -15.70 2.62 11.79
CA VAL A 74 -16.20 1.24 11.72
C VAL A 74 -17.34 0.98 12.71
N VAL A 75 -17.18 1.40 13.98
CA VAL A 75 -18.21 1.23 15.02
C VAL A 75 -19.48 1.99 14.66
N SER A 76 -19.36 3.22 14.16
CA SER A 76 -20.51 4.06 13.78
C SER A 76 -21.33 3.41 12.66
N PHE A 77 -20.66 2.83 11.66
CA PHE A 77 -21.33 2.13 10.56
C PHE A 77 -22.00 0.84 11.01
N ILE A 78 -21.33 0.04 11.85
CA ILE A 78 -21.93 -1.14 12.45
C ILE A 78 -23.16 -0.76 13.30
N HIS A 79 -23.12 0.37 14.00
CA HIS A 79 -24.25 0.87 14.78
C HIS A 79 -25.41 1.33 13.87
N ALA A 80 -25.12 2.00 12.75
CA ALA A 80 -26.13 2.54 11.84
C ALA A 80 -26.87 1.46 11.04
N PHE A 81 -26.16 0.46 10.50
CA PHE A 81 -26.74 -0.55 9.60
C PHE A 81 -26.82 -1.96 10.22
N GLY A 82 -26.05 -2.23 11.26
CA GLY A 82 -25.96 -3.53 11.91
C GLY A 82 -24.89 -4.45 11.29
N LEU A 83 -24.21 -5.22 12.12
CA LEU A 83 -23.18 -6.19 11.66
C LEU A 83 -23.73 -7.21 10.65
N ARG A 84 -24.96 -7.67 10.86
CA ARG A 84 -25.62 -8.66 9.98
C ARG A 84 -25.82 -8.10 8.57
N PHE A 85 -26.07 -6.81 8.42
CA PHE A 85 -26.20 -6.18 7.11
C PHE A 85 -24.88 -6.30 6.34
N TYR A 86 -23.75 -5.92 6.95
CA TYR A 86 -22.43 -6.00 6.31
C TYR A 86 -22.00 -7.42 5.97
N ILE A 87 -22.30 -8.40 6.83
CA ILE A 87 -22.05 -9.81 6.54
C ILE A 87 -22.83 -10.26 5.29
N GLY A 88 -24.10 -9.88 5.20
CA GLY A 88 -24.95 -10.18 4.05
C GLY A 88 -24.56 -9.44 2.78
N ALA A 89 -24.21 -8.16 2.90
CA ALA A 89 -23.75 -7.32 1.81
C ALA A 89 -22.43 -7.84 1.21
N SER A 90 -21.48 -8.25 2.07
CA SER A 90 -20.27 -8.93 1.64
C SER A 90 -20.60 -10.22 0.89
N TYR A 91 -21.48 -11.08 1.42
CA TYR A 91 -21.90 -12.29 0.71
C TYR A 91 -22.52 -11.99 -0.66
N MET A 92 -23.37 -10.96 -0.75
CA MET A 92 -24.01 -10.57 -2.01
C MET A 92 -22.99 -10.11 -3.05
N SER A 93 -22.04 -9.27 -2.63
CA SER A 93 -20.99 -8.75 -3.51
C SER A 93 -20.09 -9.87 -4.06
N VAL A 94 -19.70 -10.82 -3.21
CA VAL A 94 -18.83 -11.95 -3.60
C VAL A 94 -19.51 -12.88 -4.60
N ASN A 95 -20.81 -13.06 -4.48
CA ASN A 95 -21.57 -13.95 -5.35
C ASN A 95 -22.18 -13.22 -6.56
N GLY A 96 -21.90 -11.92 -6.76
CA GLY A 96 -22.43 -11.13 -7.87
C GLY A 96 -23.96 -11.03 -7.88
N ILE A 97 -24.59 -11.10 -6.70
CA ILE A 97 -26.05 -11.03 -6.50
C ILE A 97 -26.45 -9.71 -5.83
N ASP A 98 -25.58 -8.71 -5.88
CA ASP A 98 -25.78 -7.37 -5.33
C ASP A 98 -26.62 -6.46 -6.24
N ASP A 99 -27.14 -6.97 -7.36
CA ASP A 99 -27.98 -6.25 -8.33
C ASP A 99 -27.36 -4.92 -8.80
N GLY A 100 -26.02 -4.83 -8.81
CA GLY A 100 -25.28 -3.61 -9.18
C GLY A 100 -25.18 -2.54 -8.08
N TYR A 101 -25.62 -2.84 -6.86
CA TYR A 101 -25.41 -1.97 -5.71
C TYR A 101 -23.99 -2.14 -5.14
N ILE A 102 -23.29 -1.04 -4.88
CA ILE A 102 -21.97 -1.05 -4.22
C ILE A 102 -22.18 -1.09 -2.70
N ILE A 103 -22.58 -2.25 -2.15
CA ILE A 103 -22.98 -2.43 -0.73
C ILE A 103 -21.78 -2.73 0.21
N ILE A 104 -20.55 -2.63 -0.30
CA ILE A 104 -19.31 -2.90 0.44
C ILE A 104 -18.47 -1.64 0.66
N ASN A 105 -18.98 -0.47 0.28
CA ASN A 105 -18.33 0.81 0.53
C ASN A 105 -19.16 1.57 1.58
N PRO A 106 -18.73 1.60 2.85
CA PRO A 106 -19.47 2.27 3.91
C PRO A 106 -19.80 3.73 3.58
N GLY A 107 -18.91 4.44 2.87
CA GLY A 107 -19.18 5.80 2.39
C GLY A 107 -20.38 5.84 1.43
N ALA A 108 -20.38 4.99 0.41
CA ALA A 108 -21.47 4.90 -0.57
C ALA A 108 -22.79 4.39 0.06
N ASP A 109 -22.70 3.48 1.05
CA ASP A 109 -23.85 2.93 1.78
C ASP A 109 -24.65 4.01 2.50
N LEU A 110 -24.04 5.15 2.87
CA LEU A 110 -24.75 6.29 3.45
C LEU A 110 -25.86 6.82 2.54
N ALA A 111 -25.74 6.66 1.21
CA ALA A 111 -26.82 7.04 0.28
C ALA A 111 -28.14 6.30 0.59
N LEU A 112 -28.08 5.12 1.23
CA LEU A 112 -29.26 4.35 1.65
C LEU A 112 -30.03 5.00 2.81
N LEU A 113 -29.43 5.96 3.52
CA LEU A 113 -30.10 6.72 4.59
C LEU A 113 -31.05 7.80 4.03
N HIS A 114 -30.96 8.12 2.74
CA HIS A 114 -31.80 9.10 2.03
C HIS A 114 -31.90 10.49 2.70
N THR A 115 -30.97 10.85 3.59
CA THR A 115 -30.86 12.21 4.12
C THR A 115 -29.92 13.04 3.24
N PRO A 116 -30.16 14.35 3.07
CA PRO A 116 -29.30 15.20 2.25
C PRO A 116 -27.81 15.12 2.64
N ILE A 117 -27.54 15.04 3.95
CA ILE A 117 -26.18 14.93 4.48
C ILE A 117 -25.54 13.57 4.18
N ALA A 118 -26.31 12.47 4.25
CA ALA A 118 -25.78 11.15 3.98
C ALA A 118 -25.49 10.94 2.48
N ILE A 119 -26.32 11.53 1.61
CA ILE A 119 -26.06 11.59 0.16
C ILE A 119 -24.80 12.41 -0.12
N ALA A 120 -24.65 13.59 0.50
CA ALA A 120 -23.46 14.41 0.33
C ALA A 120 -22.18 13.69 0.78
N LEU A 121 -22.23 12.96 1.91
CA LEU A 121 -21.12 12.15 2.41
C LEU A 121 -20.83 10.95 1.49
N ALA A 122 -21.86 10.33 0.92
CA ALA A 122 -21.69 9.26 -0.05
C ALA A 122 -20.96 9.72 -1.31
N TYR A 123 -21.33 10.88 -1.87
CA TYR A 123 -20.59 11.46 -3.01
C TYR A 123 -19.18 11.91 -2.61
N SER A 124 -19.01 12.43 -1.40
CA SER A 124 -17.69 12.82 -0.89
C SER A 124 -16.73 11.63 -0.77
N SER A 125 -17.26 10.43 -0.50
CA SER A 125 -16.46 9.20 -0.47
C SER A 125 -15.81 8.85 -1.82
N ILE A 126 -16.37 9.31 -2.94
CA ILE A 126 -15.79 9.12 -4.28
C ILE A 126 -14.59 10.07 -4.47
N LEU A 127 -14.68 11.28 -3.93
CA LEU A 127 -13.57 12.26 -3.98
C LEU A 127 -12.33 11.78 -3.21
N TRP A 128 -12.50 10.84 -2.27
CA TRP A 128 -11.39 10.19 -1.59
C TRP A 128 -10.37 9.62 -2.56
N TYR A 129 -10.79 9.05 -3.71
CA TYR A 129 -9.88 8.44 -4.67
C TYR A 129 -8.97 9.45 -5.38
N ILE A 130 -9.30 10.74 -5.37
CA ILE A 130 -8.47 11.80 -5.95
C ILE A 130 -7.25 12.10 -5.06
N ALA A 131 -7.45 12.09 -3.74
CA ALA A 131 -6.42 12.44 -2.77
C ALA A 131 -5.14 11.55 -2.81
N PRO A 132 -5.22 10.21 -2.87
CA PRO A 132 -4.03 9.38 -2.96
C PRO A 132 -3.36 9.49 -4.33
N VAL A 133 -4.12 9.69 -5.41
CA VAL A 133 -3.56 9.84 -6.76
C VAL A 133 -2.64 11.06 -6.82
N THR A 134 -3.06 12.21 -6.29
CA THR A 134 -2.20 13.41 -6.28
C THR A 134 -0.92 13.19 -5.46
N GLY A 135 -1.01 12.49 -4.34
CA GLY A 135 0.15 12.15 -3.51
C GLY A 135 1.12 11.18 -4.21
N VAL A 136 0.61 10.16 -4.91
CA VAL A 136 1.45 9.15 -5.57
C VAL A 136 2.20 9.73 -6.77
N VAL A 137 1.55 10.56 -7.60
CA VAL A 137 2.19 11.20 -8.77
C VAL A 137 3.43 12.01 -8.37
N ILE A 138 3.37 12.70 -7.22
CA ILE A 138 4.50 13.47 -6.70
C ILE A 138 5.60 12.52 -6.20
N GLN A 139 5.24 11.49 -5.43
CA GLN A 139 6.22 10.53 -4.87
C GLN A 139 6.99 9.78 -5.96
N VAL A 140 6.31 9.26 -6.97
CA VAL A 140 6.93 8.50 -8.06
C VAL A 140 7.99 9.35 -8.77
N SER A 141 7.66 10.61 -9.08
CA SER A 141 8.62 11.52 -9.70
C SER A 141 9.86 11.80 -8.85
N ARG A 142 9.70 11.88 -7.52
CA ARG A 142 10.82 12.08 -6.57
C ARG A 142 11.72 10.86 -6.52
N TYR A 143 11.14 9.66 -6.51
CA TYR A 143 11.92 8.42 -6.55
C TYR A 143 12.69 8.26 -7.87
N LEU A 144 12.05 8.53 -9.01
CA LEU A 144 12.71 8.48 -10.32
C LEU A 144 13.85 9.51 -10.42
N LEU A 145 13.63 10.72 -9.91
CA LEU A 145 14.64 11.78 -9.81
C LEU A 145 15.84 11.31 -8.95
N ALA A 146 15.57 10.78 -7.75
CA ALA A 146 16.61 10.31 -6.83
C ALA A 146 17.43 9.15 -7.42
N PHE A 147 16.77 8.11 -7.96
CA PHE A 147 17.48 6.99 -8.57
C PHE A 147 18.26 7.38 -9.83
N SER A 148 17.83 8.43 -10.54
CA SER A 148 18.60 9.01 -11.65
C SER A 148 19.83 9.79 -11.16
N MET A 149 19.73 10.50 -10.03
CA MET A 149 20.89 11.17 -9.41
C MET A 149 21.94 10.15 -8.94
N ASP A 150 21.49 9.01 -8.42
CA ASP A 150 22.35 7.86 -8.07
C ASP A 150 22.94 7.13 -9.28
N ARG A 151 22.61 7.56 -10.51
CA ARG A 151 23.02 6.96 -11.79
C ARG A 151 22.52 5.53 -12.01
N VAL A 152 21.54 5.08 -11.22
CA VAL A 152 20.85 3.79 -11.38
C VAL A 152 19.89 3.86 -12.57
N LEU A 153 19.18 4.98 -12.72
CA LEU A 153 18.30 5.26 -13.85
C LEU A 153 18.97 6.18 -14.90
N PRO A 154 18.39 6.30 -16.11
CA PRO A 154 18.87 7.23 -17.14
C PRO A 154 18.85 8.70 -16.70
N ASN A 155 19.94 9.42 -16.97
CA ASN A 155 20.16 10.81 -16.50
C ASN A 155 19.08 11.81 -16.95
N PHE A 156 18.31 11.54 -18.01
CA PHE A 156 17.26 12.47 -18.44
C PHE A 156 16.10 12.55 -17.43
N LEU A 157 15.93 11.53 -16.58
CA LEU A 157 14.92 11.53 -15.52
C LEU A 157 15.26 12.47 -14.37
N SER A 158 16.54 12.86 -14.22
CA SER A 158 16.93 13.88 -13.25
C SER A 158 16.84 15.32 -13.76
N TYR A 159 16.38 15.53 -14.99
CA TYR A 159 16.17 16.88 -15.53
C TYR A 159 14.97 17.56 -14.86
N VAL A 160 15.22 18.72 -14.26
CA VAL A 160 14.20 19.57 -13.64
C VAL A 160 14.01 20.82 -14.48
N HIS A 161 12.76 21.11 -14.85
CA HIS A 161 12.47 22.25 -15.72
C HIS A 161 12.67 23.59 -14.99
N PRO A 162 13.40 24.57 -15.56
CA PRO A 162 13.78 25.80 -14.86
C PRO A 162 12.63 26.70 -14.41
N ARG A 163 11.45 26.64 -15.05
CA ARG A 163 10.31 27.52 -14.69
C ARG A 163 9.32 26.88 -13.72
N THR A 164 9.14 25.56 -13.83
CA THR A 164 8.13 24.82 -13.06
C THR A 164 8.76 24.06 -11.90
N HIS A 165 10.10 23.98 -11.85
CA HIS A 165 10.87 23.22 -10.86
C HIS A 165 10.39 21.78 -10.69
N SER A 166 9.85 21.19 -11.77
CA SER A 166 9.28 19.85 -11.78
C SER A 166 10.08 18.94 -12.72
N PRO A 167 10.29 17.66 -12.36
CA PRO A 167 10.94 16.66 -13.19
C PRO A 167 9.98 16.16 -14.28
N ILE A 168 9.80 16.96 -15.34
CA ILE A 168 8.80 16.70 -16.41
C ILE A 168 9.00 15.32 -17.04
N ALA A 169 10.25 14.92 -17.31
CA ALA A 169 10.53 13.62 -17.91
C ALA A 169 10.09 12.44 -17.03
N ALA A 170 10.23 12.57 -15.70
CA ALA A 170 9.77 11.56 -14.75
C ALA A 170 8.23 11.46 -14.74
N HIS A 171 7.53 12.59 -14.79
CA HIS A 171 6.06 12.59 -14.90
C HIS A 171 5.55 12.02 -16.21
N ILE A 172 6.22 12.30 -17.34
CA ILE A 172 5.85 11.72 -18.64
C ILE A 172 6.06 10.21 -18.63
N LEU A 173 7.15 9.72 -18.03
CA LEU A 173 7.39 8.28 -17.89
C LEU A 173 6.32 7.62 -17.02
N ASP A 174 6.01 8.21 -15.86
CA ASP A 174 4.95 7.74 -14.96
C ASP A 174 3.59 7.67 -15.66
N LEU A 175 3.23 8.72 -16.40
CA LEU A 175 2.00 8.76 -17.19
C LEU A 175 1.99 7.69 -18.29
N ALA A 176 3.10 7.52 -19.02
CA ALA A 176 3.20 6.53 -20.10
C ALA A 176 3.07 5.10 -19.56
N VAL A 177 3.72 4.79 -18.43
CA VAL A 177 3.59 3.50 -17.75
C VAL A 177 2.16 3.31 -17.27
N THR A 178 1.57 4.32 -16.62
CA THR A 178 0.18 4.25 -16.14
C THR A 178 -0.81 3.98 -17.28
N ILE A 179 -0.69 4.70 -18.40
CA ILE A 179 -1.54 4.47 -19.59
C ILE A 179 -1.35 3.06 -20.14
N ALA A 180 -0.10 2.56 -20.21
CA ALA A 180 0.16 1.20 -20.67
C ALA A 180 -0.47 0.14 -19.75
N LEU A 181 -0.40 0.33 -18.43
CA LEU A 181 -1.02 -0.57 -17.47
C LEU A 181 -2.55 -0.51 -17.55
N ILE A 182 -3.14 0.67 -17.72
CA ILE A 182 -4.58 0.84 -17.94
C ILE A 182 -5.00 0.18 -19.26
N TYR A 183 -4.21 0.32 -20.32
CA TYR A 183 -4.46 -0.35 -21.60
C TYR A 183 -4.48 -1.88 -21.44
N ILE A 184 -3.49 -2.45 -20.74
CA ILE A 184 -3.45 -3.88 -20.43
C ILE A 184 -4.70 -4.28 -19.62
N LEU A 185 -5.05 -3.49 -18.60
CA LEU A 185 -6.19 -3.73 -17.74
C LEU A 185 -7.53 -3.75 -18.49
N VAL A 186 -7.74 -2.84 -19.42
CA VAL A 186 -9.06 -2.60 -20.03
C VAL A 186 -9.23 -3.27 -21.38
N LEU A 187 -8.17 -3.30 -22.20
CA LEU A 187 -8.27 -3.62 -23.63
C LEU A 187 -7.59 -4.94 -24.02
N THR A 188 -7.03 -5.69 -23.06
CA THR A 188 -6.37 -6.97 -23.34
C THR A 188 -7.05 -8.15 -22.65
N PRO A 189 -6.86 -9.39 -23.15
CA PRO A 189 -7.34 -10.60 -22.49
C PRO A 189 -6.72 -10.86 -21.11
N PHE A 190 -5.68 -10.11 -20.73
CA PHE A 190 -5.02 -10.22 -19.44
C PHE A 190 -5.72 -9.42 -18.33
N SER A 191 -6.85 -8.77 -18.62
CA SER A 191 -7.59 -7.93 -17.68
C SER A 191 -7.89 -8.62 -16.34
N SER A 192 -8.37 -9.87 -16.36
CA SER A 192 -8.71 -10.62 -15.15
C SER A 192 -7.48 -10.96 -14.30
N THR A 193 -6.38 -11.36 -14.95
CA THR A 193 -5.09 -11.63 -14.30
C THR A 193 -4.48 -10.35 -13.73
N PHE A 194 -4.60 -9.23 -14.45
CA PHE A 194 -4.05 -7.96 -14.02
C PHE A 194 -4.89 -7.30 -12.92
N LEU A 195 -6.22 -7.47 -12.92
CA LEU A 195 -7.09 -7.10 -11.80
C LEU A 195 -6.74 -7.89 -10.55
N TYR A 196 -6.51 -9.20 -10.71
CA TYR A 196 -6.06 -10.08 -9.63
C TYR A 196 -4.76 -9.57 -9.00
N ALA A 197 -3.76 -9.24 -9.83
CA ALA A 197 -2.50 -8.64 -9.41
C ALA A 197 -2.70 -7.30 -8.69
N ILE A 198 -3.48 -6.35 -9.23
CA ILE A 198 -3.66 -5.02 -8.63
C ILE A 198 -4.29 -5.10 -7.23
N TYR A 199 -5.35 -5.90 -7.08
CA TYR A 199 -6.10 -5.93 -5.82
C TYR A 199 -5.34 -6.66 -4.72
N LEU A 200 -4.60 -7.72 -5.07
CA LEU A 200 -3.84 -8.49 -4.09
C LEU A 200 -2.41 -7.93 -3.95
N ASP A 201 -1.63 -7.83 -5.03
CA ASP A 201 -0.17 -7.64 -4.95
C ASP A 201 0.26 -6.37 -4.20
N ALA A 202 -0.48 -5.26 -4.31
CA ALA A 202 -0.05 -3.99 -3.73
C ALA A 202 0.29 -4.09 -2.23
N LEU A 203 -0.44 -4.94 -1.48
CA LEU A 203 -0.26 -5.08 -0.04
C LEU A 203 0.82 -6.08 0.35
N ILE A 204 0.91 -7.20 -0.37
CA ILE A 204 2.00 -8.16 -0.14
C ILE A 204 3.34 -7.59 -0.59
N LEU A 205 3.37 -6.79 -1.66
CA LEU A 205 4.56 -6.07 -2.08
C LEU A 205 5.03 -5.14 -0.97
N LEU A 206 4.12 -4.43 -0.30
CA LEU A 206 4.44 -3.57 0.83
C LEU A 206 5.00 -4.40 2.01
N VAL A 207 4.35 -5.51 2.35
CA VAL A 207 4.80 -6.41 3.44
C VAL A 207 6.18 -6.98 3.14
N PHE A 208 6.40 -7.49 1.94
CA PHE A 208 7.70 -7.99 1.52
C PHE A 208 8.76 -6.89 1.48
N THR A 209 8.38 -5.67 1.10
CA THR A 209 9.27 -4.51 1.17
C THR A 209 9.64 -4.19 2.63
N PHE A 210 8.69 -4.23 3.57
CA PHE A 210 8.97 -4.05 4.99
C PHE A 210 9.85 -5.17 5.55
N ILE A 211 9.58 -6.44 5.22
CA ILE A 211 10.43 -7.57 5.59
C ILE A 211 11.86 -7.36 5.06
N ALA A 212 12.01 -7.08 3.77
CA ALA A 212 13.31 -6.88 3.13
C ALA A 212 14.06 -5.68 3.74
N SER A 213 13.39 -4.55 3.92
CA SER A 213 13.98 -3.33 4.48
C SER A 213 14.39 -3.50 5.94
N THR A 214 13.54 -4.10 6.79
CA THR A 214 13.86 -4.37 8.20
C THR A 214 14.99 -5.40 8.32
N ALA A 215 14.96 -6.47 7.53
CA ALA A 215 16.01 -7.48 7.53
C ALA A 215 17.36 -6.89 7.10
N LEU A 216 17.37 -6.06 6.04
CA LEU A 216 18.56 -5.36 5.57
C LEU A 216 19.08 -4.38 6.63
N ALA A 217 18.22 -3.54 7.20
CA ALA A 217 18.59 -2.59 8.25
C ALA A 217 19.17 -3.29 9.49
N LEU A 218 18.55 -4.38 9.92
CA LEU A 218 19.04 -5.21 11.03
C LEU A 218 20.41 -5.83 10.69
N ALA A 219 20.58 -6.38 9.49
CA ALA A 219 21.84 -6.95 9.05
C ALA A 219 22.96 -5.90 9.00
N MET A 220 22.68 -4.70 8.48
CA MET A 220 23.64 -3.59 8.46
C MET A 220 24.03 -3.14 9.87
N TYR A 221 23.06 -3.06 10.79
CA TYR A 221 23.32 -2.69 12.18
C TYR A 221 24.14 -3.74 12.93
N VAL A 222 23.81 -5.03 12.77
CA VAL A 222 24.56 -6.13 13.39
C VAL A 222 25.99 -6.21 12.84
N ARG A 223 26.19 -5.92 11.55
CA ARG A 223 27.51 -5.83 10.91
C ARG A 223 28.28 -4.56 11.24
N GLY A 224 27.69 -3.62 11.98
CA GLY A 224 28.34 -2.37 12.39
C GLY A 224 28.49 -1.33 11.28
N VAL A 225 27.77 -1.50 10.16
CA VAL A 225 27.74 -0.53 9.06
C VAL A 225 27.01 0.74 9.48
N THR A 226 25.90 0.58 10.22
CA THR A 226 25.12 1.69 10.77
C THR A 226 25.29 1.74 12.29
N LYS A 227 25.52 2.93 12.84
CA LYS A 227 25.62 3.17 14.29
C LYS A 227 24.39 3.93 14.76
N LEU A 228 23.57 3.29 15.59
CA LEU A 228 22.41 3.90 16.24
C LEU A 228 22.68 4.02 17.73
N HIS A 229 22.41 5.20 18.31
CA HIS A 229 22.49 5.49 19.74
C HIS A 229 21.29 4.89 20.49
N VAL A 230 21.06 3.60 20.34
CA VAL A 230 19.94 2.85 20.93
C VAL A 230 20.49 1.55 21.52
N ASN A 231 19.87 1.05 22.59
CA ASN A 231 20.22 -0.23 23.18
C ASN A 231 20.17 -1.35 22.12
N LYS A 232 21.32 -1.97 21.85
CA LYS A 232 21.49 -3.00 20.81
C LYS A 232 20.54 -4.19 21.00
N SER A 233 20.38 -4.65 22.24
CA SER A 233 19.52 -5.79 22.56
C SER A 233 18.05 -5.46 22.30
N MET A 234 17.62 -4.27 22.71
CA MET A 234 16.25 -3.80 22.47
C MET A 234 15.95 -3.68 20.98
N LEU A 235 16.85 -3.08 20.19
CA LEU A 235 16.63 -2.88 18.75
C LEU A 235 16.57 -4.22 18.01
N ILE A 236 17.48 -5.15 18.31
CA ILE A 236 17.47 -6.49 17.72
C ILE A 236 16.16 -7.20 18.09
N THR A 237 15.77 -7.19 19.36
CA THR A 237 14.55 -7.85 19.84
C THR A 237 13.32 -7.30 19.14
N LEU A 238 13.19 -5.97 19.05
CA LEU A 238 12.06 -5.32 18.39
C LEU A 238 12.04 -5.65 16.88
N SER A 239 13.19 -5.61 16.22
CA SER A 239 13.31 -5.91 14.79
C SER A 239 12.95 -7.36 14.48
N VAL A 240 13.45 -8.31 15.28
CA VAL A 240 13.15 -9.74 15.13
C VAL A 240 11.67 -10.02 15.42
N THR A 241 11.12 -9.40 16.46
CA THR A 241 9.68 -9.53 16.78
C THR A 241 8.83 -8.99 15.63
N TYR A 242 9.19 -7.84 15.07
CA TYR A 242 8.50 -7.25 13.92
C TYR A 242 8.62 -8.11 12.67
N LEU A 243 9.80 -8.66 12.37
CA LEU A 243 10.01 -9.60 11.27
C LEU A 243 9.20 -10.88 11.44
N ALA A 244 9.15 -11.45 12.64
CA ALA A 244 8.33 -12.63 12.94
C ALA A 244 6.85 -12.33 12.71
N PHE A 245 6.37 -11.18 13.19
CA PHE A 245 5.01 -10.71 12.97
C PHE A 245 4.69 -10.55 11.47
N LEU A 246 5.53 -9.86 10.71
CA LEU A 246 5.37 -9.69 9.26
C LEU A 246 5.47 -11.02 8.50
N SER A 247 6.25 -11.98 8.98
CA SER A 247 6.40 -13.30 8.35
C SER A 247 5.16 -14.18 8.56
N ILE A 248 4.60 -14.17 9.78
CA ILE A 248 3.30 -14.82 10.05
C ILE A 248 2.22 -14.20 9.16
N PHE A 249 2.27 -12.88 9.01
CA PHE A 249 1.35 -12.15 8.15
C PHE A 249 1.49 -12.57 6.67
N ALA A 250 2.70 -12.57 6.12
CA ALA A 250 2.97 -13.01 4.76
C ALA A 250 2.51 -14.46 4.52
N TYR A 251 2.71 -15.36 5.50
CA TYR A 251 2.23 -16.74 5.43
C TYR A 251 0.71 -16.83 5.28
N TYR A 252 -0.05 -16.12 6.11
CA TYR A 252 -1.51 -16.11 6.01
C TYR A 252 -2.00 -15.57 4.68
N TRP A 253 -1.32 -14.54 4.20
CA TRP A 253 -1.70 -13.87 2.97
C TRP A 253 -1.46 -14.75 1.73
N VAL A 254 -0.31 -15.44 1.67
CA VAL A 254 -0.01 -16.40 0.58
C VAL A 254 -0.91 -17.62 0.65
N THR A 255 -1.14 -18.18 1.84
CA THR A 255 -1.89 -19.44 1.95
C THR A 255 -3.39 -19.28 1.82
N GLN A 256 -3.95 -18.12 2.14
CA GLN A 256 -5.39 -17.91 2.19
C GLN A 256 -5.84 -16.50 1.69
N PRO A 257 -5.48 -16.10 0.45
CA PRO A 257 -5.80 -14.77 -0.09
C PRO A 257 -7.31 -14.48 -0.19
N GLN A 258 -8.13 -15.53 -0.30
CA GLN A 258 -9.57 -15.43 -0.44
C GLN A 258 -10.29 -14.86 0.78
N TYR A 259 -9.69 -14.81 1.96
CA TYR A 259 -10.34 -14.23 3.12
C TYR A 259 -10.19 -12.71 3.23
N TYR A 260 -9.29 -12.13 2.44
CA TYR A 260 -8.98 -10.71 2.50
C TYR A 260 -9.86 -9.89 1.53
N LEU A 261 -9.94 -10.33 0.28
CA LEU A 261 -10.71 -9.63 -0.77
C LEU A 261 -11.86 -10.48 -1.32
N SER A 262 -12.11 -11.64 -0.72
CA SER A 262 -13.04 -12.65 -1.27
C SER A 262 -12.66 -13.14 -2.67
N ILE A 263 -11.39 -12.96 -3.04
CA ILE A 263 -10.84 -13.38 -4.32
C ILE A 263 -10.26 -14.78 -4.15
N THR A 264 -10.87 -15.78 -4.80
CA THR A 264 -10.28 -17.12 -4.89
C THR A 264 -9.16 -17.09 -5.92
N GLY A 265 -7.93 -17.13 -5.43
CA GLY A 265 -6.73 -16.96 -6.23
C GLY A 265 -5.72 -18.08 -6.03
N ASN A 266 -4.89 -18.34 -7.04
CA ASN A 266 -3.80 -19.30 -6.92
C ASN A 266 -2.60 -18.63 -6.20
N PRO A 267 -2.17 -19.12 -5.02
CA PRO A 267 -1.00 -18.60 -4.30
C PRO A 267 0.28 -18.52 -5.13
N ILE A 268 0.46 -19.44 -6.08
CA ILE A 268 1.65 -19.48 -6.95
C ILE A 268 1.61 -18.33 -7.97
N GLN A 269 0.43 -18.06 -8.53
CA GLN A 269 0.24 -16.93 -9.44
C GLN A 269 0.56 -15.63 -8.72
N LEU A 270 0.03 -15.46 -7.51
CA LEU A 270 0.24 -14.31 -6.66
C LEU A 270 1.72 -14.07 -6.32
N LEU A 271 2.42 -15.12 -5.92
CA LEU A 271 3.88 -15.05 -5.70
C LEU A 271 4.63 -14.72 -6.98
N GLY A 272 4.22 -15.27 -8.12
CA GLY A 272 4.80 -15.00 -9.42
C GLY A 272 4.68 -13.52 -9.80
N GLU A 273 3.46 -12.98 -9.74
CA GLU A 273 3.15 -11.58 -10.09
C GLU A 273 3.87 -10.60 -9.15
N SER A 274 3.77 -10.80 -7.84
CA SER A 274 4.50 -10.01 -6.84
C SER A 274 6.02 -10.05 -7.03
N SER A 275 6.58 -11.21 -7.41
CA SER A 275 8.04 -11.35 -7.60
C SER A 275 8.56 -10.56 -8.80
N ILE A 276 7.73 -10.31 -9.82
CA ILE A 276 8.14 -9.57 -11.02
C ILE A 276 8.66 -8.19 -10.65
N VAL A 277 8.04 -7.50 -9.69
CA VAL A 277 8.46 -6.15 -9.28
C VAL A 277 9.85 -6.18 -8.65
N PHE A 278 10.10 -7.11 -7.72
CA PHE A 278 11.41 -7.27 -7.08
C PHE A 278 12.49 -7.70 -8.07
N ILE A 279 12.18 -8.67 -8.94
CA ILE A 279 13.10 -9.13 -9.99
C ILE A 279 13.43 -7.98 -10.94
N THR A 280 12.43 -7.20 -11.35
CA THR A 280 12.63 -6.03 -12.23
C THR A 280 13.54 -5.01 -11.57
N GLY A 281 13.32 -4.68 -10.29
CA GLY A 281 14.20 -3.78 -9.53
C GLY A 281 15.64 -4.28 -9.45
N LEU A 282 15.83 -5.58 -9.15
CA LEU A 282 17.15 -6.22 -9.09
C LEU A 282 17.85 -6.19 -10.45
N LEU A 283 17.11 -6.48 -11.53
CA LEU A 283 17.61 -6.45 -12.90
C LEU A 283 18.04 -5.03 -13.30
N ILE A 284 17.22 -4.02 -13.03
CA ILE A 284 17.56 -2.61 -13.29
C ILE A 284 18.87 -2.25 -12.58
N PHE A 285 19.01 -2.59 -11.30
CA PHE A 285 20.23 -2.31 -10.54
C PHE A 285 21.44 -3.08 -11.10
N ALA A 286 21.29 -4.36 -11.43
CA ALA A 286 22.36 -5.18 -11.97
C ALA A 286 22.85 -4.68 -13.34
N ILE A 287 21.92 -4.31 -14.22
CA ILE A 287 22.21 -3.71 -15.54
C ILE A 287 22.93 -2.38 -15.35
N ALA A 288 22.43 -1.50 -14.47
CA ALA A 288 23.08 -0.23 -14.17
C ALA A 288 24.50 -0.45 -13.64
N LYS A 289 24.69 -1.35 -12.68
CA LYS A 289 26.00 -1.72 -12.13
C LYS A 289 26.98 -2.18 -13.21
N TYR A 290 26.51 -3.02 -14.14
CA TYR A 290 27.32 -3.49 -15.25
C TYR A 290 27.74 -2.35 -16.18
N ILE A 291 26.78 -1.54 -16.66
CA ILE A 291 27.04 -0.44 -17.60
C ILE A 291 27.96 0.61 -16.97
N ARG A 292 27.70 1.04 -15.74
CA ARG A 292 28.51 2.07 -15.06
C ARG A 292 29.89 1.55 -14.69
N GLY A 293 30.02 0.27 -14.32
CA GLY A 293 31.31 -0.37 -14.11
C GLY A 293 32.19 -0.33 -15.36
N ARG A 294 31.61 -0.53 -16.56
CA ARG A 294 32.31 -0.37 -17.85
C ARG A 294 32.69 1.08 -18.16
N GLN A 295 31.97 2.05 -17.61
CA GLN A 295 32.23 3.48 -17.76
C GLN A 295 33.23 4.02 -16.72
N GLY A 296 33.81 3.16 -15.87
CA GLY A 296 34.71 3.58 -14.79
C GLY A 296 34.01 4.31 -13.65
N ILE A 297 32.68 4.18 -13.53
CA ILE A 297 31.86 4.79 -12.47
C ILE A 297 31.43 3.67 -11.52
N PRO A 298 32.17 3.42 -10.42
CA PRO A 298 31.75 2.41 -9.45
C PRO A 298 30.53 2.89 -8.66
N LEU A 299 29.36 2.37 -8.99
CA LEU A 299 28.10 2.63 -8.26
C LEU A 299 28.20 2.36 -6.75
N ASN A 300 29.09 1.47 -6.33
CA ASN A 300 29.32 1.18 -4.91
C ASN A 300 29.90 2.38 -4.13
N LEU A 301 30.56 3.34 -4.80
CA LEU A 301 31.14 4.51 -4.13
C LEU A 301 30.10 5.60 -3.86
N VAL A 302 29.02 5.66 -4.65
CA VAL A 302 27.93 6.65 -4.49
C VAL A 302 27.31 6.59 -3.09
N TYR A 303 27.27 5.39 -2.50
CA TYR A 303 26.66 5.14 -1.20
C TYR A 303 27.65 5.19 -0.02
N ASN A 304 28.95 5.38 -0.28
CA ASN A 304 29.97 5.46 0.78
C ASN A 304 30.19 6.88 1.32
N GLU A 305 29.73 7.91 0.60
CA GLU A 305 30.04 9.31 0.88
C GLU A 305 28.81 10.13 1.30
N ILE A 306 27.86 9.55 2.03
CA ILE A 306 26.82 10.38 2.66
C ILE A 306 27.48 11.13 3.83
N PRO A 307 27.63 12.47 3.79
CA PRO A 307 28.23 13.22 4.87
C PRO A 307 27.43 13.00 6.15
N PRO A 308 28.08 12.83 7.32
CA PRO A 308 27.37 12.79 8.59
C PRO A 308 26.83 14.19 8.87
N GLU A 309 25.55 14.40 8.62
CA GLU A 309 24.75 15.41 9.32
C GLU A 309 24.03 14.75 10.51
#